data_AF-A0A6B3I7M6-F1
#
_entry.id   AF-A0A6B3I7M6-F1
#
_cell.length_a   1.000
_cell.length_b   1.000
_cell.length_c   1.000
_cell.angle_alpha   90.00
_cell.angle_beta   90.00
_cell.angle_gamma   90.00
#
_symmetry.space_group_name_H-M   'P 1'
#
loop_
_entity.id
_entity.type
_entity.pdbx_description
1 polymer ?
#
loop_
_entity_poly.entity_id
_entity_poly.type
_entity_poly.pdbx_seq_one_letter_code
_entity_poly.pdbx_strand_id
1 'polypeptide(L)'
;MGAAVNGHNGIILNAGPLWGPESEPFDLRGALNRVRSDVEWSIVNDVTALAMHFACKPQYRGLKKISVLTLSTGIALRTIEVAELRVPIHPRRGIQGEIGHIAIDFSAGRTALELRCDCGGHSHLNA
;
A
#
# COMPACT_ATOMS: atom_id res chain seq x y z
N MET A 1 9.47 -1.21 1.33
CA MET A 1 9.11 -1.77 0.00
C MET A 1 7.91 -2.67 0.16
N GLY A 2 6.97 -2.67 -0.78
CA GLY A 2 5.75 -3.47 -0.73
C GLY A 2 5.10 -3.61 -2.09
N ALA A 3 3.89 -4.18 -2.12
CA ALA A 3 3.08 -4.32 -3.32
C ALA A 3 1.76 -3.56 -3.18
N ALA A 4 1.30 -2.98 -4.29
CA ALA A 4 -0.05 -2.43 -4.40
C ALA A 4 -1.04 -3.61 -4.48
N VAL A 5 -1.93 -3.71 -3.51
CA VAL A 5 -2.93 -4.80 -3.43
C VAL A 5 -4.32 -4.20 -3.58
N ASN A 6 -5.14 -4.79 -4.44
CA ASN A 6 -6.54 -4.45 -4.54
C ASN A 6 -7.27 -4.99 -3.32
N GLY A 7 -7.70 -4.11 -2.43
CA GLY A 7 -8.37 -4.47 -1.17
C GLY A 7 -9.74 -5.13 -1.35
N HIS A 8 -10.35 -5.10 -2.55
CA HIS A 8 -11.62 -5.79 -2.82
C HIS A 8 -11.44 -7.29 -3.04
N ASN A 9 -10.35 -7.70 -3.69
CA ASN A 9 -10.17 -9.09 -4.15
C ASN A 9 -8.82 -9.72 -3.79
N GLY A 10 -7.88 -8.96 -3.23
CA GLY A 10 -6.55 -9.44 -2.83
C GLY A 10 -5.57 -9.63 -3.99
N ILE A 11 -5.91 -9.20 -5.21
CA ILE A 11 -4.99 -9.24 -6.36
C ILE A 11 -3.86 -8.25 -6.11
N ILE A 12 -2.62 -8.70 -6.30
CA ILE A 12 -1.46 -7.81 -6.38
C ILE A 12 -1.53 -7.11 -7.73
N LEU A 13 -1.70 -5.79 -7.72
CA LEU A 13 -1.84 -4.98 -8.94
C LEU A 13 -0.49 -4.67 -9.58
N ASN A 14 0.51 -4.38 -8.74
CA ASN A 14 1.88 -4.10 -9.13
C ASN A 14 2.78 -4.25 -7.89
N ALA A 15 3.98 -4.75 -8.10
CA ALA A 15 4.99 -4.90 -7.06
C ALA A 15 6.36 -4.48 -7.59
N GLY A 16 6.43 -3.36 -8.32
CA GLY A 16 7.64 -2.82 -8.95
C GLY A 16 8.92 -2.93 -8.11
N PRO A 17 8.91 -2.47 -6.85
CA PRO A 17 10.08 -2.57 -5.97
C PRO A 17 10.51 -3.99 -5.60
N LEU A 18 9.62 -4.99 -5.71
CA LEU A 18 9.89 -6.39 -5.35
C LEU A 18 10.15 -7.28 -6.57
N TRP A 19 9.40 -7.08 -7.65
CA TRP A 19 9.36 -7.96 -8.83
C TRP A 19 9.86 -7.28 -10.10
N GLY A 20 10.30 -6.02 -10.00
CA GLY A 20 10.74 -5.20 -11.13
C GLY A 20 9.61 -4.39 -11.76
N PRO A 21 9.95 -3.33 -12.50
CA PRO A 21 9.00 -2.31 -12.99
C PRO A 21 7.93 -2.84 -13.95
N GLU A 22 8.17 -3.99 -14.58
CA GLU A 22 7.24 -4.64 -15.51
C GLU A 22 6.31 -5.64 -14.80
N SER A 23 6.17 -5.55 -13.48
CA SER A 23 5.32 -6.48 -12.73
C SER A 23 3.84 -6.37 -13.17
N GLU A 24 3.29 -7.50 -13.59
CA GLU A 24 1.88 -7.64 -13.97
C GLU A 24 0.99 -8.01 -12.77
N PRO A 25 -0.34 -7.82 -12.88
CA PRO A 25 -1.26 -8.26 -11.85
C PRO A 25 -1.17 -9.76 -11.57
N PHE A 26 -1.15 -10.15 -10.29
CA PHE A 26 -0.98 -11.53 -9.87
C PHE A 26 -1.98 -11.95 -8.79
N ASP A 27 -2.67 -13.07 -9.03
CA ASP A 27 -3.57 -13.70 -8.05
C ASP A 27 -2.79 -14.62 -7.10
N LEU A 28 -2.15 -14.00 -6.12
CA LEU A 28 -1.42 -14.71 -5.06
C LEU A 28 -2.35 -15.56 -4.20
N ARG A 29 -3.57 -15.08 -3.91
CA ARG A 29 -4.54 -15.83 -3.10
C ARG A 29 -4.92 -17.14 -3.78
N GLY A 30 -5.25 -17.09 -5.08
CA GLY A 30 -5.54 -18.29 -5.86
C GLY A 30 -4.34 -19.23 -5.97
N ALA A 31 -3.12 -18.69 -6.12
CA ALA A 31 -1.90 -19.49 -6.11
C ALA A 31 -1.69 -20.24 -4.79
N LEU A 32 -1.90 -19.58 -3.65
CA LEU A 32 -1.80 -20.20 -2.31
C LEU A 32 -2.90 -21.25 -2.09
N ASN A 33 -4.13 -20.95 -2.48
CA ASN A 33 -5.27 -21.86 -2.40
C ASN A 33 -5.04 -23.17 -3.16
N ARG A 34 -4.35 -23.13 -4.31
CA ARG A 34 -4.02 -24.34 -5.09
C ARG A 34 -3.08 -25.29 -4.34
N VAL A 35 -2.25 -24.76 -3.43
CA VAL A 35 -1.29 -25.54 -2.65
C VAL A 35 -1.86 -25.97 -1.30
N ARG A 36 -2.65 -25.11 -0.66
CA ARG A 36 -3.26 -25.35 0.66
C ARG A 36 -4.69 -24.79 0.68
N SER A 37 -5.62 -25.62 0.20
CA SER A 37 -7.05 -25.28 0.14
C SER A 37 -7.77 -25.41 1.50
N ASP A 38 -7.11 -26.00 2.48
CA ASP A 38 -7.57 -26.12 3.87
C ASP A 38 -7.33 -24.86 4.71
N VAL A 39 -6.63 -23.86 4.16
CA VAL A 39 -6.32 -22.59 4.82
C VAL A 39 -7.08 -21.46 4.15
N GLU A 40 -7.67 -20.57 4.96
CA GLU A 40 -8.25 -19.33 4.47
C GLU A 40 -7.16 -18.25 4.34
N TRP A 41 -6.93 -17.77 3.12
CA TRP A 41 -5.86 -16.81 2.83
C TRP A 41 -6.37 -15.39 2.67
N SER A 42 -5.87 -14.48 3.51
CA SER A 42 -6.07 -13.03 3.35
C SER A 42 -4.78 -12.37 2.86
N ILE A 43 -4.88 -11.64 1.74
CA ILE A 43 -3.77 -10.88 1.16
C ILE A 43 -4.09 -9.41 1.35
N VAL A 44 -3.18 -8.71 2.04
CA VAL A 44 -3.28 -7.28 2.32
C VAL A 44 -1.93 -6.62 2.07
N ASN A 45 -1.96 -5.33 1.75
CA ASN A 45 -0.75 -4.52 1.72
C ASN A 45 -0.11 -4.44 3.13
N ASP A 46 1.21 -4.34 3.20
CA ASP A 46 2.01 -4.28 4.44
C ASP A 46 1.62 -3.10 5.35
N VAL A 47 1.44 -1.91 4.79
CA VAL A 47 1.00 -0.72 5.56
C VAL A 47 -0.47 -0.85 5.97
N THR A 48 -1.27 -1.60 5.22
CA THR A 48 -2.65 -1.95 5.66
C THR A 48 -2.60 -2.84 6.90
N ALA A 49 -1.75 -3.87 6.90
CA ALA A 49 -1.54 -4.72 8.08
C ALA A 49 -1.03 -3.90 9.28
N LEU A 50 -0.12 -2.94 9.05
CA LEU A 50 0.36 -2.03 10.09
C LEU A 50 -0.76 -1.13 10.65
N ALA A 51 -1.61 -0.58 9.78
CA ALA A 51 -2.77 0.22 10.21
C ALA A 51 -3.75 -0.61 11.05
N MET A 52 -4.03 -1.85 10.66
CA MET A 52 -4.85 -2.78 11.43
C MET A 52 -4.22 -3.08 12.80
N HIS A 53 -2.90 -3.31 12.85
CA HIS A 53 -2.18 -3.52 14.10
C HIS A 53 -2.37 -2.34 15.08
N PHE A 54 -2.27 -1.09 14.61
CA PHE A 54 -2.51 0.06 15.46
C PHE A 54 -3.99 0.19 15.84
N ALA A 55 -4.93 -0.01 14.92
CA ALA A 55 -6.37 0.10 15.21
C ALA A 55 -6.84 -0.87 16.31
N CYS A 56 -6.18 -2.02 16.45
CA CYS A 56 -6.48 -2.98 17.52
C CYS A 56 -5.99 -2.56 18.92
N LYS A 57 -5.11 -1.55 19.05
CA LYS A 57 -4.53 -1.18 20.35
C LYS A 57 -5.54 -0.41 21.22
N PRO A 58 -5.61 -0.69 22.53
CA PRO A 58 -6.57 -0.04 23.44
C PRO A 58 -6.56 1.49 23.38
N GLN A 59 -5.39 2.12 23.25
CA GLN A 59 -5.28 3.59 23.23
C GLN A 59 -5.96 4.26 22.03
N TYR A 60 -6.28 3.52 20.96
CA TYR A 60 -6.92 4.09 19.76
C TYR A 60 -8.39 3.71 19.61
N ARG A 61 -8.95 2.84 20.47
CA ARG A 61 -10.33 2.33 20.36
C ARG A 61 -11.42 3.41 20.40
N GLY A 62 -11.15 4.57 21.00
CA GLY A 62 -12.08 5.70 21.04
C GLY A 62 -12.00 6.64 19.83
N LEU A 63 -11.04 6.44 18.93
CA LEU A 63 -10.88 7.27 17.75
C LEU A 63 -11.73 6.73 16.61
N LYS A 64 -12.27 7.63 15.77
CA LYS A 64 -13.02 7.21 14.56
C LYS A 64 -12.09 6.68 13.49
N LYS A 65 -10.97 7.37 13.27
CA LYS A 65 -9.98 7.06 12.23
C LYS A 65 -8.58 7.27 12.78
N ILE A 66 -7.65 6.45 12.32
CA ILE A 66 -6.21 6.69 12.47
C ILE A 66 -5.55 6.64 11.10
N SER A 67 -4.48 7.42 10.93
CA SER A 67 -3.62 7.34 9.75
C SER A 67 -2.24 6.90 10.18
N VAL A 68 -1.70 5.90 9.49
CA VAL A 68 -0.36 5.39 9.72
C VAL A 68 0.49 5.72 8.49
N LEU A 69 1.54 6.51 8.72
CA LEU A 69 2.53 6.89 7.72
C LEU A 69 3.80 6.08 7.97
N THR A 70 4.35 5.53 6.89
CA THR A 70 5.68 4.91 6.88
C THR A 70 6.62 5.78 6.05
N LEU A 71 7.81 6.03 6.60
CA LEU A 71 8.92 6.76 5.99
C LEU A 71 10.15 5.86 6.13
N SER A 72 10.55 5.20 5.05
CA SER A 72 11.66 4.25 5.06
C SER A 72 12.20 4.12 3.62
N THR A 73 12.54 2.91 3.18
CA THR A 73 12.79 2.57 1.76
C THR A 73 11.57 2.84 0.86
N GLY A 74 10.40 3.00 1.46
CA GLY A 74 9.16 3.42 0.81
C GLY A 74 8.44 4.48 1.64
N ILE A 75 7.61 5.28 0.98
CA ILE A 75 6.67 6.23 1.63
C ILE A 75 5.25 5.78 1.33
N ALA A 76 4.48 5.50 2.37
CA ALA A 76 3.09 5.07 2.23
C ALA A 76 2.27 5.46 3.46
N LEU A 77 0.99 5.75 3.23
CA LEU A 77 0.04 6.18 4.25
C LEU A 77 -1.18 5.28 4.20
N ARG A 78 -1.71 4.83 5.33
CA ARG A 78 -3.04 4.20 5.38
C ARG A 78 -3.89 4.83 6.45
N THR A 79 -5.06 5.29 6.05
CA THR A 79 -6.14 5.65 6.97
C THR A 79 -7.04 4.45 7.16
N ILE A 80 -7.33 4.11 8.42
CA ILE A 80 -8.22 3.03 8.80
C ILE A 80 -9.33 3.56 9.70
N GLU A 81 -10.53 3.08 9.46
CA GLU A 81 -11.69 3.23 10.34
C GLU A 81 -11.57 2.23 11.47
N VAL A 82 -11.46 2.73 12.71
CA VAL A 82 -11.02 1.92 13.85
C VAL A 82 -12.10 0.96 14.31
N ALA A 83 -13.36 1.40 14.35
CA ALA A 83 -14.47 0.57 14.83
C ALA A 83 -14.70 -0.65 13.92
N GLU A 84 -14.55 -0.45 12.61
CA GLU A 84 -14.76 -1.47 11.57
C GLU A 84 -13.47 -2.20 11.19
N LEU A 85 -12.32 -1.79 11.72
CA LEU A 85 -10.98 -2.25 11.31
C LEU A 85 -10.80 -2.23 9.79
N ARG A 86 -11.33 -1.19 9.14
CA ARG A 86 -11.49 -1.14 7.69
C ARG A 86 -10.73 0.02 7.06
N VAL A 87 -9.92 -0.28 6.06
CA VAL A 87 -9.27 0.75 5.24
C VAL A 87 -10.24 1.15 4.12
N PRO A 88 -10.78 2.39 4.09
CA PRO A 88 -11.65 2.82 3.00
C PRO A 88 -10.86 2.93 1.70
N ILE A 89 -11.18 2.07 0.73
CA ILE A 89 -10.49 2.00 -0.57
C ILE A 89 -11.30 2.65 -1.69
N HIS A 90 -10.62 3.08 -2.74
CA HIS A 90 -11.26 3.66 -3.92
C HIS A 90 -12.22 2.65 -4.57
N PRO A 91 -13.49 3.02 -4.86
CA PRO A 91 -14.53 2.07 -5.26
C PRO A 91 -14.19 1.28 -6.53
N ARG A 92 -13.52 1.91 -7.50
CA ARG A 92 -13.16 1.25 -8.78
C ARG A 92 -11.74 0.67 -8.81
N ARG A 93 -10.83 1.22 -8.01
CA ARG A 93 -9.39 0.88 -8.09
C ARG A 93 -8.96 -0.06 -6.97
N GLY A 94 -9.73 -0.13 -5.88
CA GLY A 94 -9.45 -0.99 -4.74
C GLY A 94 -8.23 -0.60 -3.92
N ILE A 95 -7.68 0.60 -4.14
CA ILE A 95 -6.47 1.09 -3.46
C ILE A 95 -6.78 2.33 -2.61
N GLN A 96 -5.89 2.62 -1.67
CA GLN A 96 -5.85 3.85 -0.87
C GLN A 96 -4.36 4.15 -0.63
N GLY A 97 -3.97 5.39 -0.36
CA GLY A 97 -2.75 5.57 0.43
C GLY A 97 -1.40 5.25 -0.24
N GLU A 98 -1.39 5.01 -1.55
CA GLU A 98 -0.18 4.89 -2.39
C GLU A 98 0.49 6.25 -2.63
N ILE A 99 0.63 7.05 -1.57
CA ILE A 99 1.06 8.45 -1.65
C ILE A 99 2.52 8.59 -2.12
N GLY A 100 3.34 7.57 -1.91
CA GLY A 100 4.71 7.52 -2.39
C GLY A 100 4.83 7.54 -3.91
N HIS A 101 3.75 7.25 -4.64
CA HIS A 101 3.69 7.28 -6.10
C HIS A 101 2.97 8.52 -6.65
N ILE A 102 2.69 9.52 -5.80
CA ILE A 102 2.20 10.81 -6.27
C ILE A 102 3.38 11.58 -6.84
N ALA A 103 3.25 12.04 -8.09
CA ALA A 103 4.22 12.94 -8.68
C ALA A 103 4.23 14.28 -7.94
N ILE A 104 5.43 14.76 -7.62
CA ILE A 104 5.65 16.02 -6.92
C ILE A 104 6.57 16.91 -7.75
N ASP A 105 6.29 18.21 -7.71
CA ASP A 105 7.25 19.23 -8.14
C ASP A 105 8.08 19.62 -6.93
N PHE A 106 9.37 19.27 -6.94
CA PHE A 106 10.28 19.54 -5.84
C PHE A 106 11.60 20.09 -6.34
N SER A 107 12.04 21.18 -5.71
CA SER A 107 13.32 21.82 -5.99
C SER A 107 14.16 21.93 -4.72
N ALA A 108 15.43 21.54 -4.81
CA ALA A 108 16.43 21.77 -3.78
C ALA A 108 17.21 23.05 -4.14
N GLY A 109 16.84 24.17 -3.51
CA GLY A 109 17.35 25.49 -3.92
C GLY A 109 16.77 25.89 -5.28
N ARG A 110 17.64 26.06 -6.29
CA ARG A 110 17.24 26.44 -7.67
C ARG A 110 17.23 25.26 -8.64
N THR A 111 17.47 24.05 -8.15
CA THR A 111 17.57 22.85 -8.97
C THR A 111 16.32 21.99 -8.77
N ALA A 112 15.56 21.78 -9.84
CA ALA A 112 14.48 20.81 -9.87
C ALA A 112 15.07 19.40 -9.75
N LEU A 113 14.48 18.56 -8.90
CA LEU A 113 14.87 17.17 -8.75
C LEU A 113 13.92 16.27 -9.54
N GLU A 114 14.45 15.67 -10.60
CA GLU A 114 13.74 14.69 -11.42
C GLU A 114 14.37 13.31 -11.19
N LEU A 115 13.81 12.56 -10.23
CA LEU A 115 14.32 11.26 -9.84
C LEU A 115 13.46 10.12 -10.39
N ARG A 116 14.08 8.98 -10.69
CA ARG A 116 13.37 7.79 -11.15
C ARG A 116 12.90 6.98 -9.94
N CYS A 117 11.63 6.61 -9.93
CA CYS A 117 11.07 5.73 -8.92
C CYS A 117 11.23 4.26 -9.32
N ASP A 118 11.45 3.38 -8.36
CA ASP A 118 11.56 1.92 -8.57
C ASP A 118 10.31 1.29 -9.21
N CYS A 119 9.15 1.96 -9.12
CA CYS A 119 7.94 1.54 -9.83
C CYS A 119 7.98 1.82 -11.34
N GLY A 120 9.05 2.41 -11.86
CA GLY A 120 9.21 2.83 -13.26
C GLY A 120 8.71 4.24 -13.57
N GLY A 121 8.11 4.94 -12.60
CA GLY A 121 7.67 6.34 -12.73
C GLY A 121 8.80 7.35 -12.48
N HIS A 122 8.46 8.65 -12.52
CA HIS A 122 9.41 9.75 -12.31
C HIS A 122 8.85 10.80 -11.35
N SER A 123 9.74 11.45 -10.61
CA SER A 123 9.47 12.54 -9.68
C SER A 123 8.34 12.23 -8.70
N HIS A 124 8.23 10.96 -8.29
CA HIS A 124 7.30 10.55 -7.26
C HIS A 124 7.81 10.98 -5.88
N LEU A 125 6.91 11.11 -4.90
CA LEU A 125 7.29 11.41 -3.52
C LEU A 125 8.33 10.43 -2.95
N ASN A 126 8.33 9.17 -3.41
CA ASN A 126 9.29 8.13 -3.03
C ASN A 126 10.40 7.88 -4.07
N ALA A 127 10.69 8.85 -4.93
CA ALA A 127 11.78 8.76 -5.91
C ALA A 127 13.12 9.26 -5.35
#